data_AF-A0A7S1DCB2-F1
#
_entry.id   AF-A0A7S1DCB2-F1
#
_cell.length_a   1.000
_cell.length_b   1.000
_cell.length_c   1.000
_cell.angle_alpha   90.00
_cell.angle_beta   90.00
_cell.angle_gamma   90.00
#
_symmetry.space_group_name_H-M   'P 1'
#
loop_
_entity.id
_entity.type
_entity.pdbx_description
1 polymer ?
#
loop_
_entity_poly.entity_id
_entity_poly.type
_entity_poly.pdbx_seq_one_letter_code
_entity_poly.pdbx_strand_id
1 'polypeptide(L)'
;IQFDFYEIDSWDAASQDCLYFRVDNDQINLGVYDDSIDEGLRSGTTSGGIVWRLESLAAPSHIGFNGQYQDQKHRVTAIVPSSVYSTDGELILKFQVRVTDTDIDNESAGFDNIKITARYTCDTPSPVSGPTANPTARPTPSGCSPSHLIHSEDFEDESLLGWTNGIIAQSSGFTKFLGRYGYSNSGTGKDPFKVYGGIPTDAQEVELQFDFYEIDGWDANTQDCLYFRIDNDLIDLGVYDAHTDEGARSGTTSNGISWQLESTTTPRNIGFNSVHKDQKHRVTATIPASFYSDGELRLEFRVRVTDSDINNESGGFDNIKITAKYDCGRRLNDHAIATAGRGLNNVPNKSEGEESDCMEASRMNAVSEVPMEKCVAAAEADPITVISQDGDSVTFTVSQLWKGCDKPGAVSWLATDYIDNQGELQCSKSSRVGCGEVDTFTAQCEDGVTVVDIYAYDRDGEVFQSEDEKVFVPLACSSTGDVKKMCHFRYMLKCKPSHCPQVKSTKRATVSTGRKLRG
;
A
#
# COMPACT_ATOMS: atom_id res chain seq x y z
N ILE A 1 11.97 2.52 7.04
CA ILE A 1 12.21 1.08 7.29
C ILE A 1 11.27 0.65 8.41
N GLN A 2 10.61 -0.48 8.27
CA GLN A 2 9.80 -1.13 9.29
C GLN A 2 10.12 -2.62 9.29
N PHE A 3 10.17 -3.27 10.45
CA PHE A 3 10.28 -4.73 10.54
C PHE A 3 9.71 -5.21 11.88
N ASP A 4 9.35 -6.48 11.94
CA ASP A 4 9.01 -7.16 13.18
C ASP A 4 10.24 -7.90 13.72
N PHE A 5 10.44 -7.80 15.03
CA PHE A 5 11.49 -8.48 15.77
C PHE A 5 10.85 -9.41 16.80
N TYR A 6 11.34 -10.64 16.87
CA TYR A 6 10.90 -11.64 17.83
C TYR A 6 12.04 -11.92 18.81
N GLU A 7 11.78 -11.58 20.07
CA GLU A 7 12.54 -12.01 21.23
C GLU A 7 12.08 -13.42 21.57
N ILE A 8 12.94 -14.41 21.33
CA ILE A 8 12.61 -15.82 21.46
C ILE A 8 13.44 -16.41 22.60
N ASP A 9 12.74 -17.07 23.52
CA ASP A 9 13.29 -17.74 24.70
C ASP A 9 13.87 -16.79 25.78
N SER A 10 14.97 -17.17 26.44
CA SER A 10 15.43 -16.67 27.73
C SER A 10 16.34 -15.42 27.64
N TRP A 11 15.86 -14.30 27.12
CA TRP A 11 16.66 -13.08 27.11
C TRP A 11 16.80 -12.50 28.53
N ASP A 12 18.03 -12.17 28.95
CA ASP A 12 18.32 -11.69 30.31
C ASP A 12 18.97 -10.29 30.30
N ALA A 13 18.31 -9.34 30.95
CA ALA A 13 18.86 -8.00 31.06
C ALA A 13 20.17 -7.92 31.87
N ALA A 14 20.39 -8.84 32.80
CA ALA A 14 21.62 -8.93 33.58
C ALA A 14 22.80 -9.42 32.73
N SER A 15 22.52 -10.26 31.73
CA SER A 15 23.49 -10.79 30.77
C SER A 15 23.84 -9.75 29.67
N GLN A 16 22.98 -8.72 29.53
CA GLN A 16 23.03 -7.66 28.51
C GLN A 16 22.66 -8.16 27.11
N ASP A 17 21.66 -9.03 27.03
CA ASP A 17 21.13 -9.45 25.75
C ASP A 17 20.47 -8.27 25.05
N CYS A 18 20.94 -7.98 23.84
CA CYS A 18 20.55 -6.76 23.15
C CYS A 18 20.53 -6.94 21.63
N LEU A 19 19.65 -6.16 21.02
CA LEU A 19 19.52 -6.08 19.58
C LEU A 19 20.12 -4.77 19.07
N TYR A 20 21.01 -4.90 18.10
CA TYR A 20 21.42 -3.81 17.25
C TYR A 20 20.91 -4.04 15.84
N PHE A 21 20.45 -2.98 15.18
CA PHE A 21 20.38 -2.99 13.72
C PHE A 21 21.19 -1.82 13.16
N ARG A 22 21.75 -2.01 11.98
CA ARG A 22 22.56 -1.00 11.31
C ARG A 22 21.92 -0.64 9.99
N VAL A 23 21.91 0.65 9.71
CA VAL A 23 21.62 1.18 8.39
C VAL A 23 22.91 1.80 7.88
N ASP A 24 23.52 1.13 6.89
CA ASP A 24 24.86 1.39 6.41
C ASP A 24 25.90 1.40 7.55
N ASN A 25 26.42 2.57 7.88
CA ASN A 25 27.44 2.74 8.92
C ASN A 25 26.86 3.15 10.28
N ASP A 26 25.59 3.51 10.34
CA ASP A 26 24.92 3.95 11.55
C ASP A 26 24.35 2.75 12.30
N GLN A 27 24.87 2.51 13.51
CA GLN A 27 24.37 1.46 14.41
C GLN A 27 23.32 2.03 15.37
N ILE A 28 22.18 1.34 15.44
CA ILE A 28 21.07 1.63 16.33
C ILE A 28 21.04 0.55 17.41
N ASN A 29 21.11 0.96 18.66
CA ASN A 29 20.93 0.09 19.82
C ASN A 29 19.46 0.16 20.24
N LEU A 30 18.73 -0.95 20.10
CA LEU A 30 17.32 -1.02 20.48
C LEU A 30 17.13 -1.23 21.99
N GLY A 31 18.21 -1.49 22.71
CA GLY A 31 18.22 -1.66 24.16
C GLY A 31 18.55 -3.09 24.57
N VAL A 32 18.52 -3.29 25.89
CA VAL A 32 18.63 -4.61 26.54
C VAL A 32 17.22 -5.17 26.71
N TYR A 33 17.06 -6.48 26.65
CA TYR A 33 15.77 -7.17 26.74
C TYR A 33 15.73 -8.13 27.94
N ASP A 34 14.54 -8.44 28.42
CA ASP A 34 14.27 -9.36 29.54
C ASP A 34 12.94 -10.09 29.30
N ASP A 35 13.00 -11.43 29.26
CA ASP A 35 11.88 -12.33 28.92
C ASP A 35 10.69 -12.22 29.89
N SER A 36 10.89 -11.61 31.05
CA SER A 36 9.89 -11.49 32.10
C SER A 36 9.12 -10.17 32.10
N ILE A 37 9.52 -9.21 31.25
CA ILE A 37 8.92 -7.87 31.21
C ILE A 37 8.43 -7.51 29.81
N ASP A 38 7.38 -6.68 29.77
CA ASP A 38 7.00 -6.03 28.53
C ASP A 38 7.94 -4.83 28.29
N GLU A 39 8.74 -4.91 27.23
CA GLU A 39 9.67 -3.85 26.83
C GLU A 39 9.00 -2.51 26.46
N GLY A 40 7.68 -2.54 26.21
CA GLY A 40 6.87 -1.37 25.92
C GLY A 40 7.35 -0.56 24.71
N LEU A 41 7.44 0.76 24.88
CA LEU A 41 7.79 1.70 23.84
C LEU A 41 9.20 2.27 24.09
N ARG A 42 10.08 2.13 23.09
CA ARG A 42 11.41 2.76 23.06
C ARG A 42 11.58 3.58 21.79
N SER A 43 12.36 4.64 21.84
CA SER A 43 12.67 5.46 20.67
C SER A 43 13.98 6.22 20.84
N GLY A 44 14.60 6.62 19.75
CA GLY A 44 15.80 7.43 19.79
C GLY A 44 16.20 7.99 18.42
N THR A 45 17.31 8.72 18.42
CA THR A 45 17.90 9.29 17.20
C THR A 45 19.40 9.00 17.17
N THR A 46 19.93 8.52 16.04
CA THR A 46 21.38 8.31 15.86
C THR A 46 22.11 9.62 15.58
N SER A 47 23.45 9.59 15.63
CA SER A 47 24.28 10.72 15.22
C SER A 47 24.14 11.08 13.74
N GLY A 48 23.83 10.12 12.87
CA GLY A 48 23.53 10.37 11.45
C GLY A 48 22.10 10.85 11.20
N GLY A 49 21.28 10.99 12.24
CA GLY A 49 19.92 11.52 12.16
C GLY A 49 18.84 10.48 11.89
N ILE A 50 19.14 9.18 12.02
CA ILE A 50 18.11 8.14 11.93
C ILE A 50 17.21 8.24 13.17
N VAL A 51 15.93 8.51 12.98
CA VAL A 51 14.92 8.48 14.05
C VAL A 51 14.30 7.10 14.07
N TRP A 52 14.28 6.44 15.22
CA TRP A 52 13.74 5.10 15.36
C TRP A 52 12.78 4.96 16.53
N ARG A 53 11.88 3.99 16.41
CA ARG A 53 10.87 3.60 17.40
C ARG A 53 10.77 2.08 17.44
N LEU A 54 10.69 1.52 18.63
CA LEU A 54 10.36 0.13 18.92
C LEU A 54 9.10 0.12 19.78
N GLU A 55 8.14 -0.73 19.43
CA GLU A 55 6.93 -0.97 20.21
C GLU A 55 6.69 -2.47 20.39
N SER A 56 6.39 -2.89 21.62
CA SER A 56 5.89 -4.24 21.88
C SER A 56 4.47 -4.39 21.32
N LEU A 57 4.24 -5.42 20.51
CA LEU A 57 2.95 -5.70 19.88
C LEU A 57 2.04 -6.55 20.77
N ALA A 58 2.61 -7.28 21.72
CA ALA A 58 1.91 -8.09 22.71
C ALA A 58 2.71 -8.14 24.00
N ALA A 59 2.05 -8.40 25.12
CA ALA A 59 2.74 -8.76 26.36
C ALA A 59 3.52 -10.09 26.19
N PRO A 60 4.56 -10.34 27.00
CA PRO A 60 5.32 -11.58 26.92
C PRO A 60 4.42 -12.82 27.01
N SER A 61 4.60 -13.77 26.09
CA SER A 61 3.77 -14.98 25.96
C SER A 61 4.47 -16.06 25.13
N HIS A 62 4.06 -17.32 25.25
CA HIS A 62 4.59 -18.37 24.37
C HIS A 62 4.06 -18.19 22.94
N ILE A 63 4.93 -17.84 21.99
CA ILE A 63 4.53 -17.62 20.58
C ILE A 63 4.94 -18.79 19.66
N GLY A 64 5.37 -19.92 20.24
CA GLY A 64 5.45 -21.21 19.56
C GLY A 64 6.83 -21.87 19.48
N PHE A 65 7.85 -21.33 20.17
CA PHE A 65 9.24 -21.78 20.06
C PHE A 65 9.65 -22.76 21.17
N ASN A 66 9.32 -22.50 22.44
CA ASN A 66 9.20 -23.51 23.49
C ASN A 66 8.22 -23.08 24.59
N GLY A 67 7.75 -24.02 25.41
CA GLY A 67 6.79 -23.73 26.50
C GLY A 67 7.43 -23.27 27.82
N GLN A 68 8.73 -22.98 27.84
CA GLN A 68 9.48 -22.72 29.07
C GLN A 68 9.66 -21.22 29.33
N TYR A 69 9.84 -20.44 28.27
CA TYR A 69 10.12 -19.00 28.33
C TYR A 69 9.02 -18.18 27.66
N GLN A 70 8.89 -16.91 28.05
CA GLN A 70 7.92 -16.01 27.43
C GLN A 70 8.60 -15.26 26.30
N ASP A 71 8.06 -15.40 25.11
CA ASP A 71 8.55 -14.70 23.93
C ASP A 71 7.84 -13.35 23.78
N GLN A 72 8.47 -12.40 23.10
CA GLN A 72 7.84 -11.13 22.78
C GLN A 72 8.02 -10.73 21.31
N LYS A 73 6.95 -10.21 20.72
CA LYS A 73 6.97 -9.64 19.36
C LYS A 73 6.98 -8.12 19.45
N HIS A 74 7.91 -7.50 18.74
CA HIS A 74 8.04 -6.05 18.63
C HIS A 74 7.96 -5.60 17.19
N ARG A 75 7.58 -4.33 17.00
CA ARG A 75 7.67 -3.62 15.73
C ARG A 75 8.69 -2.51 15.84
N VAL A 76 9.63 -2.50 14.90
CA VAL A 76 10.65 -1.46 14.78
C VAL A 76 10.36 -0.63 13.56
N THR A 77 10.34 0.70 13.72
CA THR A 77 10.23 1.68 12.64
C THR A 77 11.44 2.60 12.68
N ALA A 78 12.04 2.89 11.53
CA ALA A 78 13.17 3.80 11.39
C ALA A 78 13.02 4.72 10.16
N ILE A 79 13.18 6.02 10.39
CA ILE A 79 13.23 7.07 9.38
C ILE A 79 14.70 7.37 9.12
N VAL A 80 15.17 7.05 7.93
CA VAL A 80 16.58 7.16 7.54
C VAL A 80 16.74 8.38 6.64
N PRO A 81 17.50 9.41 7.03
CA PRO A 81 17.74 10.57 6.18
C PRO A 81 18.65 10.19 5.01
N SER A 82 18.53 10.93 3.89
CA SER A 82 19.33 10.72 2.68
C SER A 82 20.84 10.91 2.88
N SER A 83 21.26 11.52 4.00
CA SER A 83 22.66 11.66 4.38
C SER A 83 23.29 10.37 4.90
N VAL A 84 22.49 9.37 5.28
CA VAL A 84 22.97 8.13 5.92
C VAL A 84 23.24 7.02 4.91
N TYR A 85 22.48 6.96 3.81
CA TYR A 85 22.59 5.91 2.82
C TYR A 85 23.34 6.32 1.56
N SER A 86 23.92 5.33 0.89
CA SER A 86 24.89 5.56 -0.17
C SER A 86 24.27 6.27 -1.38
N THR A 87 25.05 7.16 -2.00
CA THR A 87 24.62 7.90 -3.20
C THR A 87 24.45 7.02 -4.43
N ASP A 88 24.92 5.77 -4.38
CA ASP A 88 24.71 4.77 -5.44
C ASP A 88 23.32 4.12 -5.40
N GLY A 89 22.50 4.44 -4.39
CA GLY A 89 21.17 3.86 -4.22
C GLY A 89 21.16 2.53 -3.49
N GLU A 90 22.29 2.07 -2.95
CA GLU A 90 22.34 0.92 -2.05
C GLU A 90 22.08 1.34 -0.59
N LEU A 91 21.28 0.53 0.10
CA LEU A 91 20.96 0.67 1.51
C LEU A 91 21.28 -0.66 2.20
N ILE A 92 22.31 -0.69 3.05
CA ILE A 92 22.71 -1.93 3.73
C ILE A 92 22.03 -2.01 5.09
N LEU A 93 21.08 -2.94 5.23
CA LEU A 93 20.46 -3.28 6.52
C LEU A 93 21.18 -4.48 7.14
N LYS A 94 21.67 -4.35 8.37
CA LYS A 94 22.29 -5.46 9.13
C LYS A 94 21.62 -5.62 10.48
N PHE A 95 21.34 -6.86 10.86
CA PHE A 95 20.93 -7.21 12.21
C PHE A 95 22.12 -7.80 12.96
N GLN A 96 22.33 -7.35 14.18
CA GLN A 96 23.35 -7.87 15.07
C GLN A 96 22.68 -8.15 16.41
N VAL A 97 22.42 -9.43 16.66
CA VAL A 97 21.93 -9.94 17.93
C VAL A 97 23.13 -10.22 18.80
N ARG A 98 23.09 -9.74 20.04
CA ARG A 98 24.07 -10.09 21.06
C ARG A 98 23.33 -10.80 22.17
N VAL A 99 23.44 -12.12 22.16
CA VAL A 99 23.08 -13.01 23.26
C VAL A 99 24.37 -13.42 23.95
N THR A 100 24.36 -13.45 25.28
CA THR A 100 25.56 -13.75 26.07
C THR A 100 25.57 -15.14 26.67
N ASP A 101 24.45 -15.85 26.69
CA ASP A 101 24.47 -17.29 26.93
C ASP A 101 25.09 -18.01 25.72
N THR A 102 25.71 -19.14 26.03
CA THR A 102 26.31 -20.07 25.07
C THR A 102 25.29 -21.01 24.45
N ASP A 103 24.07 -21.10 24.97
CA ASP A 103 23.02 -21.99 24.48
C ASP A 103 22.04 -21.27 23.53
N ILE A 104 22.34 -21.33 22.23
CA ILE A 104 21.46 -20.78 21.17
C ILE A 104 20.08 -21.44 21.13
N ASP A 105 19.93 -22.64 21.72
CA ASP A 105 18.63 -23.32 21.77
C ASP A 105 17.71 -22.73 22.86
N ASN A 106 18.24 -21.85 23.73
CA ASN A 106 17.49 -21.14 24.77
C ASN A 106 17.52 -19.61 24.62
N GLU A 107 18.24 -19.05 23.64
CA GLU A 107 18.30 -17.61 23.38
C GLU A 107 18.41 -17.36 21.89
N SER A 108 17.33 -16.90 21.27
CA SER A 108 17.32 -16.66 19.82
C SER A 108 16.49 -15.44 19.42
N ALA A 109 16.65 -15.03 18.16
CA ALA A 109 16.02 -13.85 17.59
C ALA A 109 15.43 -14.17 16.23
N GLY A 110 14.20 -13.72 15.98
CA GLY A 110 13.55 -13.74 14.68
C GLY A 110 13.41 -12.34 14.08
N PHE A 111 13.44 -12.24 12.75
CA PHE A 111 13.14 -11.02 12.02
C PHE A 111 12.18 -11.32 10.88
N ASP A 112 11.16 -10.49 10.71
CA ASP A 112 10.09 -10.69 9.74
C ASP A 112 9.51 -9.35 9.28
N ASN A 113 8.63 -9.35 8.29
CA ASN A 113 7.86 -8.20 7.83
C ASN A 113 8.73 -6.97 7.51
N ILE A 114 9.91 -7.19 6.93
CA ILE A 114 10.86 -6.12 6.59
C ILE A 114 10.31 -5.32 5.41
N LYS A 115 9.91 -4.07 5.68
CA LYS A 115 9.38 -3.11 4.72
C LYS A 115 10.28 -1.88 4.62
N ILE A 116 10.66 -1.50 3.40
CA ILE A 116 11.44 -0.30 3.12
C ILE A 116 10.61 0.60 2.21
N THR A 117 10.38 1.84 2.66
CA THR A 117 9.64 2.85 1.92
C THR A 117 10.56 4.04 1.69
N ALA A 118 10.81 4.37 0.42
CA ALA A 118 11.54 5.57 0.03
C ALA A 118 10.60 6.79 0.10
N ARG A 119 11.09 7.91 0.61
CA ARG A 119 10.39 9.20 0.63
C ARG A 119 11.19 10.21 -0.17
N TYR A 120 10.54 11.03 -0.99
CA TYR A 120 11.20 12.05 -1.80
C TYR A 120 10.75 13.44 -1.38
N THR A 121 11.71 14.34 -1.12
CA THR A 121 11.38 15.76 -0.95
C THR A 121 11.07 16.35 -2.31
N CYS A 122 9.79 16.60 -2.58
CA CYS A 122 9.42 17.43 -3.73
C CYS A 122 9.86 18.87 -3.42
N ASP A 123 10.94 19.34 -4.06
CA ASP A 123 11.39 20.73 -3.95
C ASP A 123 10.25 21.67 -4.37
N THR A 124 9.52 22.22 -3.40
CA THR A 124 8.66 23.38 -3.60
C THR A 124 9.57 24.53 -4.04
N PRO A 125 9.37 25.12 -5.25
CA PRO A 125 10.22 26.19 -5.71
C PRO A 125 10.12 27.37 -4.74
N SER A 126 11.19 27.61 -3.97
CA SER A 126 11.30 28.77 -3.09
C SER A 126 10.96 30.04 -3.88
N PRO A 127 10.08 30.92 -3.38
CA PRO A 127 9.78 32.18 -4.04
C PRO A 127 11.03 33.06 -4.03
N VAL A 128 11.72 33.11 -5.17
CA VAL A 128 12.89 33.96 -5.38
C VAL A 128 12.43 35.41 -5.43
N SER A 129 12.46 36.10 -4.29
CA SER A 129 12.32 37.54 -4.21
C SER A 129 13.66 38.21 -4.52
N GLY A 130 13.88 38.65 -5.76
CA GLY A 130 15.00 39.54 -6.08
C GLY A 130 15.38 39.58 -7.56
N PRO A 131 15.41 40.76 -8.21
CA PRO A 131 15.67 40.86 -9.64
C PRO A 131 17.17 40.93 -9.95
N THR A 132 17.54 40.31 -11.08
CA THR A 132 18.71 40.62 -11.92
C THR A 132 20.05 39.99 -11.55
N ALA A 133 20.24 38.73 -11.97
CA ALA A 133 21.50 38.28 -12.55
C ALA A 133 21.20 37.17 -13.58
N ASN A 134 22.04 37.07 -14.62
CA ASN A 134 21.91 36.19 -15.78
C ASN A 134 21.46 34.75 -15.45
N PRO A 135 20.73 34.08 -16.37
CA PRO A 135 20.15 32.77 -16.14
C PRO A 135 21.26 31.72 -15.99
N THR A 136 21.69 31.48 -14.76
CA THR A 136 22.42 30.27 -14.40
C THR A 136 21.45 29.12 -14.58
N ALA A 137 21.84 28.13 -15.39
CA ALA A 137 21.03 26.96 -15.70
C ALA A 137 20.41 26.39 -14.43
N ARG A 138 19.07 26.29 -14.44
CA ARG A 138 18.28 25.64 -13.41
C ARG A 138 18.88 24.24 -13.16
N PRO A 139 19.13 23.85 -11.91
CA PRO A 139 19.59 22.50 -11.61
C PRO A 139 18.57 21.53 -12.21
N THR A 140 19.03 20.71 -13.14
CA THR A 140 18.23 19.65 -13.76
C THR A 140 17.84 18.68 -12.64
N PRO A 141 16.55 18.36 -12.44
CA PRO A 141 16.13 17.37 -11.45
C PRO A 141 16.88 16.06 -11.71
N SER A 142 17.79 15.72 -10.81
CA SER A 142 18.60 14.52 -10.88
C SER A 142 17.80 13.36 -10.31
N GLY A 143 17.40 12.44 -11.19
CA GLY A 143 16.97 11.10 -10.79
C GLY A 143 15.58 10.74 -11.28
N CYS A 144 15.43 10.49 -12.58
CA CYS A 144 14.39 9.55 -13.00
C CYS A 144 14.89 8.15 -12.63
N SER A 145 14.25 7.51 -11.65
CA SER A 145 14.48 6.08 -11.41
C SER A 145 13.78 5.29 -12.52
N PRO A 146 14.46 4.35 -13.19
CA PRO A 146 13.85 3.56 -14.25
C PRO A 146 12.73 2.64 -13.73
N SER A 147 12.68 2.39 -12.42
CA SER A 147 11.68 1.53 -11.80
C SER A 147 11.32 1.93 -10.38
N HIS A 148 10.08 1.66 -9.96
CA HIS A 148 9.57 1.91 -8.61
C HIS A 148 8.64 0.78 -8.16
N LEU A 149 8.95 0.13 -7.03
CA LEU A 149 8.08 -0.90 -6.44
C LEU A 149 6.85 -0.23 -5.83
N ILE A 150 5.65 -0.61 -6.28
CA ILE A 150 4.39 -0.04 -5.83
C ILE A 150 3.76 -0.92 -4.75
N HIS A 151 3.67 -2.22 -5.02
CA HIS A 151 3.05 -3.20 -4.11
C HIS A 151 3.90 -4.46 -4.00
N SER A 152 3.84 -5.11 -2.83
CA SER A 152 4.43 -6.41 -2.56
C SER A 152 3.56 -7.16 -1.55
N GLU A 153 3.28 -8.44 -1.81
CA GLU A 153 2.52 -9.34 -0.93
C GLU A 153 3.14 -10.74 -0.94
N ASP A 154 3.42 -11.28 0.25
CA ASP A 154 3.95 -12.63 0.48
C ASP A 154 3.07 -13.44 1.47
N PHE A 155 1.98 -12.86 1.98
CA PHE A 155 0.96 -13.53 2.79
C PHE A 155 1.42 -14.10 4.14
N GLU A 156 2.66 -13.83 4.56
CA GLU A 156 3.21 -14.37 5.81
C GLU A 156 2.55 -13.79 7.07
N ASP A 157 2.01 -12.57 6.92
CA ASP A 157 1.23 -11.86 7.93
C ASP A 157 -0.25 -12.28 7.99
N GLU A 158 -0.66 -13.29 7.21
CA GLU A 158 -2.06 -13.74 7.03
C GLU A 158 -3.00 -12.67 6.47
N SER A 159 -2.48 -11.57 5.92
CA SER A 159 -3.30 -10.49 5.39
C SER A 159 -3.93 -10.87 4.06
N LEU A 160 -5.25 -10.75 4.00
CA LEU A 160 -6.04 -10.80 2.76
C LEU A 160 -6.55 -9.41 2.37
N LEU A 161 -5.92 -8.35 2.88
CA LEU A 161 -6.39 -6.98 2.69
C LEU A 161 -6.58 -6.66 1.20
N GLY A 162 -7.82 -6.37 0.80
CA GLY A 162 -8.21 -6.03 -0.57
C GLY A 162 -8.48 -7.23 -1.50
N TRP A 163 -8.26 -8.47 -1.05
CA TRP A 163 -8.60 -9.67 -1.82
C TRP A 163 -10.06 -10.03 -1.66
N THR A 164 -10.79 -10.05 -2.78
CA THR A 164 -12.12 -10.65 -2.84
C THR A 164 -11.97 -12.13 -3.15
N ASN A 165 -12.63 -12.99 -2.36
CA ASN A 165 -12.51 -14.46 -2.40
C ASN A 165 -11.09 -14.99 -2.12
N GLY A 166 -10.25 -14.19 -1.46
CA GLY A 166 -8.93 -14.63 -1.00
C GLY A 166 -9.05 -15.68 0.11
N ILE A 167 -8.14 -16.65 0.11
CA ILE A 167 -8.00 -17.68 1.15
C ILE A 167 -6.51 -17.79 1.48
N ILE A 168 -6.15 -17.72 2.76
CA ILE A 168 -4.79 -18.05 3.22
C ILE A 168 -4.70 -19.56 3.41
N ALA A 169 -3.70 -20.15 2.76
CA ALA A 169 -3.33 -21.53 2.95
C ALA A 169 -1.92 -21.64 3.51
N GLN A 170 -1.67 -22.77 4.18
CA GLN A 170 -0.37 -23.15 4.68
C GLN A 170 -0.21 -24.67 4.61
N SER A 171 1.03 -25.16 4.61
CA SER A 171 1.36 -26.58 4.72
C SER A 171 2.67 -26.78 5.50
N SER A 172 2.89 -27.97 6.04
CA SER A 172 4.11 -28.28 6.79
C SER A 172 5.34 -28.20 5.86
N GLY A 173 6.32 -27.36 6.22
CA GLY A 173 7.52 -27.15 5.40
C GLY A 173 7.33 -26.12 4.28
N PHE A 174 6.18 -25.46 4.24
CA PHE A 174 5.87 -24.38 3.32
C PHE A 174 5.40 -23.16 4.10
N THR A 175 5.63 -21.96 3.56
CA THR A 175 5.17 -20.72 4.19
C THR A 175 3.70 -20.45 3.84
N LYS A 176 3.14 -19.31 4.24
CA LYS A 176 1.74 -18.98 3.94
C LYS A 176 1.61 -18.45 2.51
N PHE A 177 0.45 -18.66 1.89
CA PHE A 177 0.21 -18.21 0.53
C PHE A 177 -1.28 -18.04 0.24
N LEU A 178 -1.60 -17.34 -0.84
CA LEU A 178 -2.96 -17.18 -1.32
C LEU A 178 -3.40 -18.45 -2.06
N GLY A 179 -4.25 -19.27 -1.44
CA GLY A 179 -5.06 -20.23 -2.19
C GLY A 179 -5.27 -21.60 -1.60
N ARG A 180 -4.75 -22.60 -2.31
CA ARG A 180 -5.44 -23.86 -2.65
C ARG A 180 -6.73 -23.60 -3.43
N TYR A 181 -6.62 -23.00 -4.61
CA TYR A 181 -7.75 -22.87 -5.54
C TYR A 181 -7.85 -24.11 -6.42
N GLY A 182 -9.07 -24.60 -6.66
CA GLY A 182 -9.32 -25.82 -7.42
C GLY A 182 -10.82 -26.10 -7.59
N TYR A 183 -11.18 -27.33 -7.95
CA TYR A 183 -12.55 -27.70 -8.36
C TYR A 183 -13.61 -27.45 -7.27
N SER A 184 -13.32 -27.73 -5.99
CA SER A 184 -14.30 -27.64 -4.89
C SER A 184 -14.33 -26.30 -4.16
N ASN A 185 -13.32 -25.44 -4.33
CA ASN A 185 -13.42 -24.01 -3.94
C ASN A 185 -14.29 -23.19 -4.93
N SER A 186 -14.84 -23.84 -5.97
CA SER A 186 -16.00 -23.33 -6.71
C SER A 186 -17.32 -23.34 -5.91
N GLY A 187 -17.31 -23.70 -4.61
CA GLY A 187 -18.45 -23.52 -3.70
C GLY A 187 -18.90 -22.06 -3.52
N THR A 188 -18.00 -21.08 -3.72
CA THR A 188 -18.39 -19.66 -3.95
C THR A 188 -18.41 -19.29 -5.43
N GLY A 189 -17.81 -20.12 -6.29
CA GLY A 189 -17.79 -19.97 -7.75
C GLY A 189 -17.02 -18.75 -8.23
N LYS A 190 -16.10 -18.20 -7.42
CA LYS A 190 -15.45 -16.94 -7.74
C LYS A 190 -13.94 -17.02 -7.56
N ASP A 191 -13.26 -16.66 -8.65
CA ASP A 191 -11.83 -16.44 -8.75
C ASP A 191 -11.38 -15.37 -7.72
N PRO A 192 -10.24 -15.57 -7.01
CA PRO A 192 -9.66 -14.53 -6.18
C PRO A 192 -9.23 -13.34 -7.03
N PHE A 193 -9.58 -12.13 -6.59
CA PHE A 193 -9.12 -10.91 -7.27
C PHE A 193 -8.87 -9.77 -6.29
N LYS A 194 -8.03 -8.83 -6.71
CA LYS A 194 -7.72 -7.59 -5.99
C LYS A 194 -7.61 -6.44 -6.97
N VAL A 195 -8.03 -5.25 -6.53
CA VAL A 195 -7.80 -3.98 -7.24
C VAL A 195 -6.69 -3.24 -6.52
N TYR A 196 -5.58 -3.02 -7.22
CA TYR A 196 -4.43 -2.29 -6.72
C TYR A 196 -4.55 -0.81 -7.07
N GLY A 197 -4.75 0.05 -6.08
CA GLY A 197 -4.70 1.50 -6.27
C GLY A 197 -3.27 2.07 -6.21
N GLY A 198 -3.12 3.35 -6.52
CA GLY A 198 -1.83 4.06 -6.42
C GLY A 198 -0.83 3.70 -7.52
N ILE A 199 -1.29 3.12 -8.62
CA ILE A 199 -0.45 2.85 -9.78
C ILE A 199 -0.11 4.18 -10.46
N PRO A 200 1.18 4.54 -10.64
CA PRO A 200 1.54 5.80 -11.28
C PRO A 200 1.07 5.85 -12.73
N THR A 201 0.13 6.73 -13.05
CA THR A 201 -0.44 6.88 -14.40
C THR A 201 0.57 7.39 -15.43
N ASP A 202 1.72 7.88 -14.98
CA ASP A 202 2.82 8.36 -15.81
C ASP A 202 3.93 7.31 -16.04
N ALA A 203 3.78 6.10 -15.47
CA ALA A 203 4.61 4.95 -15.79
C ALA A 203 4.33 4.45 -17.21
N GLN A 204 5.38 4.11 -17.94
CA GLN A 204 5.26 3.61 -19.32
C GLN A 204 4.61 2.22 -19.35
N GLU A 205 5.03 1.39 -18.40
CA GLU A 205 4.54 0.03 -18.20
C GLU A 205 4.64 -0.34 -16.73
N VAL A 206 3.89 -1.36 -16.33
CA VAL A 206 3.95 -1.98 -15.02
C VAL A 206 4.43 -3.42 -15.19
N GLU A 207 5.40 -3.83 -14.40
CA GLU A 207 5.85 -5.21 -14.28
C GLU A 207 5.13 -5.85 -13.10
N LEU A 208 4.28 -6.85 -13.39
CA LEU A 208 3.68 -7.75 -12.43
C LEU A 208 4.54 -9.00 -12.33
N GLN A 209 4.84 -9.43 -11.11
CA GLN A 209 5.54 -10.69 -10.85
C GLN A 209 4.82 -11.44 -9.74
N PHE A 210 4.73 -12.77 -9.85
CA PHE A 210 4.23 -13.63 -8.78
C PHE A 210 4.78 -15.05 -8.90
N ASP A 211 4.74 -15.79 -7.80
CA ASP A 211 4.96 -17.23 -7.76
C ASP A 211 3.62 -17.96 -7.85
N PHE A 212 3.60 -19.05 -8.62
CA PHE A 212 2.50 -19.99 -8.73
C PHE A 212 2.95 -21.36 -8.23
N TYR A 213 2.15 -21.97 -7.36
CA TYR A 213 2.35 -23.30 -6.83
C TYR A 213 1.38 -24.26 -7.50
N GLU A 214 1.93 -25.18 -8.29
CA GLU A 214 1.26 -26.35 -8.81
C GLU A 214 1.32 -27.44 -7.73
N ILE A 215 0.18 -27.70 -7.09
CA ILE A 215 0.10 -28.55 -5.90
C ILE A 215 -0.59 -29.87 -6.26
N ASP A 216 0.09 -30.96 -5.92
CA ASP A 216 -0.36 -32.33 -6.03
C ASP A 216 -0.59 -32.85 -7.48
N GLY A 217 -1.79 -33.30 -7.83
CA GLY A 217 -2.06 -34.25 -8.92
C GLY A 217 -2.50 -33.69 -10.26
N TRP A 218 -1.94 -32.57 -10.74
CA TRP A 218 -2.31 -31.94 -12.01
C TRP A 218 -2.15 -32.90 -13.22
N ASP A 219 -3.13 -32.93 -14.14
CA ASP A 219 -3.16 -33.84 -15.29
C ASP A 219 -3.39 -33.11 -16.63
N ALA A 220 -2.45 -33.28 -17.57
CA ALA A 220 -2.59 -32.66 -18.89
C ALA A 220 -3.71 -33.27 -19.74
N ASN A 221 -4.12 -34.51 -19.47
CA ASN A 221 -5.18 -35.20 -20.21
C ASN A 221 -6.57 -34.64 -19.88
N THR A 222 -6.76 -34.16 -18.67
CA THR A 222 -7.98 -33.51 -18.19
C THR A 222 -7.99 -32.01 -18.45
N GLN A 223 -6.84 -31.46 -18.90
CA GLN A 223 -6.61 -30.06 -19.23
C GLN A 223 -6.66 -29.13 -18.02
N ASP A 224 -6.01 -29.56 -16.94
CA ASP A 224 -5.80 -28.72 -15.77
C ASP A 224 -4.87 -27.55 -16.15
N CYS A 225 -5.31 -26.33 -15.88
CA CYS A 225 -4.65 -25.13 -16.39
C CYS A 225 -4.81 -23.90 -15.50
N LEU A 226 -3.93 -22.94 -15.73
CA LEU A 226 -3.85 -21.69 -15.00
C LEU A 226 -4.14 -20.49 -15.91
N TYR A 227 -4.92 -19.57 -15.40
CA TYR A 227 -5.12 -18.25 -15.99
C TYR A 227 -4.87 -17.16 -14.95
N PHE A 228 -4.48 -15.98 -15.43
CA PHE A 228 -4.67 -14.74 -14.69
C PHE A 228 -5.34 -13.71 -15.60
N ARG A 229 -5.98 -12.70 -15.01
CA ARG A 229 -6.64 -11.63 -15.75
C ARG A 229 -6.15 -10.28 -15.24
N ILE A 230 -5.86 -9.40 -16.19
CA ILE A 230 -5.64 -7.97 -15.94
C ILE A 230 -6.82 -7.22 -16.53
N ASP A 231 -7.63 -6.60 -15.68
CA ASP A 231 -8.95 -6.03 -16.02
C ASP A 231 -9.84 -7.01 -16.81
N ASN A 232 -9.92 -6.82 -18.12
CA ASN A 232 -10.74 -7.63 -19.04
C ASN A 232 -9.89 -8.58 -19.91
N ASP A 233 -8.57 -8.56 -19.80
CA ASP A 233 -7.66 -9.36 -20.62
C ASP A 233 -7.28 -10.64 -19.90
N LEU A 234 -7.68 -11.79 -20.43
CA LEU A 234 -7.44 -13.11 -19.85
C LEU A 234 -6.17 -13.73 -20.45
N ILE A 235 -5.20 -14.02 -19.60
CA ILE A 235 -3.93 -14.65 -19.97
C ILE A 235 -4.01 -16.13 -19.63
N ASP A 236 -3.85 -16.99 -20.64
CA ASP A 236 -3.75 -18.45 -20.51
C ASP A 236 -2.28 -18.86 -20.39
N LEU A 237 -1.91 -19.45 -19.25
CA LEU A 237 -0.55 -19.93 -18.98
C LEU A 237 -0.33 -21.38 -19.44
N GLY A 238 -1.37 -22.01 -19.99
CA GLY A 238 -1.36 -23.34 -20.58
C GLY A 238 -1.77 -24.45 -19.60
N VAL A 239 -1.65 -25.68 -20.09
CA VAL A 239 -1.98 -26.91 -19.37
C VAL A 239 -0.77 -27.39 -18.56
N TYR A 240 -1.01 -28.06 -17.44
CA TYR A 240 0.03 -28.57 -16.53
C TYR A 240 -0.09 -30.09 -16.32
N ASP A 241 1.01 -30.74 -15.94
CA ASP A 241 1.13 -32.15 -15.60
C ASP A 241 2.14 -32.36 -14.46
N ALA A 242 1.69 -32.95 -13.36
CA ALA A 242 2.49 -33.13 -12.14
C ALA A 242 3.78 -33.97 -12.33
N HIS A 243 3.92 -34.67 -13.45
CA HIS A 243 5.07 -35.52 -13.75
C HIS A 243 6.06 -34.85 -14.71
N THR A 244 5.72 -33.71 -15.27
CA THR A 244 6.45 -33.06 -16.36
C THR A 244 6.93 -31.69 -15.91
N ASP A 245 8.21 -31.38 -16.15
CA ASP A 245 8.70 -30.02 -15.96
C ASP A 245 8.17 -29.14 -17.09
N GLU A 246 7.32 -28.17 -16.77
CA GLU A 246 6.69 -27.29 -17.75
C GLU A 246 7.63 -26.32 -18.44
N GLY A 247 8.83 -26.13 -17.87
CA GLY A 247 9.88 -25.31 -18.45
C GLY A 247 9.47 -23.84 -18.59
N ALA A 248 9.92 -23.22 -19.68
CA ALA A 248 9.66 -21.80 -19.95
C ALA A 248 8.57 -21.62 -21.01
N ARG A 249 7.61 -20.73 -20.73
CA ARG A 249 6.54 -20.34 -21.64
C ARG A 249 6.46 -18.82 -21.72
N SER A 250 5.98 -18.29 -22.83
CA SER A 250 5.75 -16.85 -22.96
C SER A 250 4.69 -16.55 -24.00
N GLY A 251 4.12 -15.36 -23.92
CA GLY A 251 3.10 -14.92 -24.87
C GLY A 251 2.88 -13.42 -24.83
N THR A 252 1.99 -12.95 -25.70
CA THR A 252 1.54 -11.56 -25.70
C THR A 252 0.06 -11.52 -26.08
N THR A 253 -0.75 -10.80 -25.30
CA THR A 253 -2.18 -10.64 -25.57
C THR A 253 -2.41 -9.65 -26.73
N SER A 254 -3.62 -9.61 -27.27
CA SER A 254 -3.98 -8.64 -28.32
C SER A 254 -3.90 -7.19 -27.86
N ASN A 255 -3.98 -6.94 -26.55
CA ASN A 255 -3.90 -5.60 -25.95
C ASN A 255 -2.47 -5.25 -25.50
N GLY A 256 -1.49 -6.10 -25.79
CA GLY A 256 -0.07 -5.79 -25.59
C GLY A 256 0.49 -6.19 -24.23
N ILE A 257 -0.22 -6.97 -23.41
CA ILE A 257 0.36 -7.56 -22.20
C ILE A 257 1.30 -8.68 -22.64
N SER A 258 2.60 -8.54 -22.40
CA SER A 258 3.57 -9.62 -22.61
C SER A 258 3.82 -10.36 -21.30
N TRP A 259 3.93 -11.68 -21.33
CA TRP A 259 4.16 -12.48 -20.12
C TRP A 259 5.17 -13.59 -20.36
N GLN A 260 5.82 -14.03 -19.30
CA GLN A 260 6.75 -15.14 -19.24
C GLN A 260 6.46 -15.97 -17.98
N LEU A 261 6.55 -17.28 -18.13
CA LEU A 261 6.50 -18.26 -17.06
C LEU A 261 7.78 -19.08 -17.10
N GLU A 262 8.37 -19.32 -15.95
CA GLU A 262 9.51 -20.22 -15.78
C GLU A 262 9.29 -21.16 -14.58
N SER A 263 9.53 -22.46 -14.77
CA SER A 263 9.59 -23.40 -13.64
C SER A 263 10.85 -23.13 -12.82
N THR A 264 10.68 -22.83 -11.54
CA THR A 264 11.79 -22.55 -10.60
C THR A 264 12.20 -23.80 -9.80
N THR A 265 11.41 -24.86 -9.87
CA THR A 265 11.70 -26.17 -9.27
C THR A 265 11.33 -27.30 -10.22
N THR A 266 12.13 -28.36 -10.24
CA THR A 266 11.75 -29.61 -10.90
C THR A 266 10.63 -30.32 -10.13
N PRO A 267 9.79 -31.15 -10.78
CA PRO A 267 8.71 -31.90 -10.12
C PRO A 267 9.21 -32.71 -8.91
N ARG A 268 8.79 -32.31 -7.70
CA ARG A 268 9.13 -32.97 -6.43
C ARG A 268 8.12 -32.60 -5.36
N ASN A 269 7.98 -33.41 -4.33
CA ASN A 269 7.19 -33.00 -3.17
C ASN A 269 7.86 -31.78 -2.48
N ILE A 270 7.13 -30.68 -2.32
CA ILE A 270 7.61 -29.45 -1.64
C ILE A 270 6.89 -29.17 -0.32
N GLY A 271 6.15 -30.14 0.24
CA GLY A 271 5.52 -30.02 1.56
C GLY A 271 4.01 -30.26 1.59
N PHE A 272 3.39 -30.75 0.50
CA PHE A 272 1.96 -31.05 0.44
C PHE A 272 1.69 -32.56 0.62
N ASN A 273 1.25 -33.30 -0.39
CA ASN A 273 0.99 -34.73 -0.28
C ASN A 273 2.20 -35.57 -0.69
N SER A 274 2.69 -36.46 0.20
CA SER A 274 3.82 -37.36 -0.07
C SER A 274 3.70 -38.26 -1.31
N VAL A 275 2.49 -38.43 -1.85
CA VAL A 275 2.20 -39.24 -3.04
C VAL A 275 2.43 -38.48 -4.34
N HIS A 276 2.23 -37.16 -4.33
CA HIS A 276 2.28 -36.32 -5.52
C HIS A 276 3.55 -35.48 -5.56
N LYS A 277 3.80 -34.91 -6.74
CA LYS A 277 4.92 -33.98 -6.97
C LYS A 277 4.34 -32.61 -7.19
N ASP A 278 4.99 -31.63 -6.62
CA ASP A 278 4.62 -30.23 -6.72
C ASP A 278 5.66 -29.48 -7.55
N GLN A 279 5.28 -28.29 -8.02
CA GLN A 279 6.19 -27.37 -8.67
C GLN A 279 5.89 -25.92 -8.30
N LYS A 280 6.96 -25.12 -8.27
CA LYS A 280 6.92 -23.66 -8.16
C LYS A 280 7.29 -23.05 -9.51
N HIS A 281 6.44 -22.18 -10.00
CA HIS A 281 6.63 -21.41 -11.23
C HIS A 281 6.69 -19.92 -10.91
N ARG A 282 7.54 -19.17 -11.62
CA ARG A 282 7.61 -17.71 -11.55
C ARG A 282 6.97 -17.14 -12.79
N VAL A 283 6.00 -16.26 -12.61
CA VAL A 283 5.33 -15.53 -13.69
C VAL A 283 5.78 -14.07 -13.64
N THR A 284 6.13 -13.51 -14.79
CA THR A 284 6.41 -12.08 -14.96
C THR A 284 5.61 -11.57 -16.15
N ALA A 285 4.88 -10.46 -15.98
CA ALA A 285 4.08 -9.83 -17.01
C ALA A 285 4.35 -8.32 -17.09
N THR A 286 4.47 -7.81 -18.32
CA THR A 286 4.61 -6.38 -18.62
C THR A 286 3.27 -5.87 -19.12
N ILE A 287 2.71 -4.90 -18.40
CA ILE A 287 1.36 -4.37 -18.56
C ILE A 287 1.46 -2.93 -19.10
N PRO A 288 0.87 -2.62 -20.27
CA PRO A 288 0.87 -1.27 -20.81
C PRO A 288 0.05 -0.25 -19.99
N ALA A 289 0.43 1.02 -20.07
CA ALA A 289 -0.27 2.14 -19.41
C ALA A 289 -1.77 2.28 -19.66
N SER A 290 -2.29 1.67 -20.73
CA SER A 290 -3.73 1.65 -21.01
C SER A 290 -4.57 0.90 -19.96
N PHE A 291 -3.96 0.02 -19.17
CA PHE A 291 -4.65 -0.81 -18.16
C PHE A 291 -4.73 -0.16 -16.77
N TYR A 292 -4.12 1.01 -16.58
CA TYR A 292 -4.11 1.68 -15.28
C TYR A 292 -4.22 3.20 -15.42
N SER A 293 -5.00 3.64 -16.42
CA SER A 293 -5.15 5.06 -16.75
C SER A 293 -5.82 5.89 -15.65
N ASP A 294 -6.55 5.25 -14.75
CA ASP A 294 -7.19 5.81 -13.56
C ASP A 294 -6.34 5.65 -12.28
N GLY A 295 -5.18 5.00 -12.40
CA GLY A 295 -4.29 4.70 -11.28
C GLY A 295 -4.66 3.43 -10.52
N GLU A 296 -5.55 2.61 -11.07
CA GLU A 296 -5.91 1.30 -10.53
C GLU A 296 -5.47 0.17 -11.46
N LEU A 297 -5.23 -1.02 -10.92
CA LEU A 297 -4.95 -2.23 -11.70
C LEU A 297 -5.65 -3.42 -11.06
N ARG A 298 -6.57 -4.07 -11.79
CA ARG A 298 -7.25 -5.27 -11.29
C ARG A 298 -6.50 -6.53 -11.70
N LEU A 299 -6.17 -7.36 -10.71
CA LEU A 299 -5.57 -8.69 -10.89
C LEU A 299 -6.55 -9.77 -10.39
N GLU A 300 -6.82 -10.78 -11.22
CA GLU A 300 -7.65 -11.95 -10.87
C GLU A 300 -6.89 -13.23 -11.25
N PHE A 301 -6.92 -14.25 -10.39
CA PHE A 301 -6.35 -15.56 -10.70
C PHE A 301 -7.44 -16.60 -10.88
N ARG A 302 -7.29 -17.47 -11.87
CA ARG A 302 -8.22 -18.57 -12.11
C ARG A 302 -7.46 -19.88 -12.28
N VAL A 303 -7.76 -20.82 -11.41
CA VAL A 303 -7.25 -22.19 -11.45
C VAL A 303 -8.38 -23.09 -11.94
N ARG A 304 -8.14 -23.83 -13.03
CA ARG A 304 -9.08 -24.83 -13.53
C ARG A 304 -8.44 -26.20 -13.37
N VAL A 305 -8.97 -26.96 -12.43
CA VAL A 305 -8.64 -28.37 -12.22
C VAL A 305 -9.90 -29.21 -12.34
N THR A 306 -9.74 -30.46 -12.71
CA THR A 306 -10.85 -31.38 -12.98
C THR A 306 -11.15 -32.33 -11.83
N ASP A 307 -10.19 -32.58 -10.94
CA ASP A 307 -10.45 -33.35 -9.73
C ASP A 307 -11.18 -32.52 -8.68
N SER A 308 -12.27 -33.07 -8.16
CA SER A 308 -13.09 -32.46 -7.11
C SER A 308 -12.44 -32.34 -5.74
N ASP A 309 -11.41 -33.14 -5.44
CA ASP A 309 -10.71 -33.11 -4.18
C ASP A 309 -9.54 -32.12 -4.23
N ILE A 310 -9.70 -31.01 -3.51
CA ILE A 310 -8.68 -29.96 -3.38
C ILE A 310 -7.40 -30.45 -2.68
N ASN A 311 -7.48 -31.55 -1.94
CA ASN A 311 -6.31 -32.19 -1.32
C ASN A 311 -5.59 -33.14 -2.28
N ASN A 312 -6.16 -33.35 -3.47
CA ASN A 312 -5.54 -34.10 -4.55
C ASN A 312 -5.03 -33.17 -5.64
N GLU A 313 -5.61 -31.98 -5.82
CA GLU A 313 -5.20 -31.06 -6.88
C GLU A 313 -5.61 -29.61 -6.57
N SER A 314 -4.63 -28.69 -6.53
CA SER A 314 -4.91 -27.26 -6.34
C SER A 314 -3.78 -26.34 -6.81
N GLY A 315 -4.07 -25.03 -6.86
CA GLY A 315 -3.12 -23.97 -7.16
C GLY A 315 -2.98 -22.95 -6.02
N GLY A 316 -1.77 -22.46 -5.80
CA GLY A 316 -1.45 -21.38 -4.86
C GLY A 316 -0.71 -20.22 -5.51
N PHE A 317 -0.82 -19.03 -4.94
CA PHE A 317 -0.17 -17.81 -5.42
C PHE A 317 0.56 -17.11 -4.27
N ASP A 318 1.71 -16.54 -4.57
CA ASP A 318 2.58 -15.94 -3.56
C ASP A 318 3.55 -14.93 -4.18
N ASN A 319 4.27 -14.17 -3.37
CA ASN A 319 5.33 -13.23 -3.76
C ASN A 319 4.89 -12.27 -4.88
N ILE A 320 3.67 -11.74 -4.77
CA ILE A 320 3.09 -10.82 -5.75
C ILE A 320 3.80 -9.48 -5.64
N LYS A 321 4.33 -8.97 -6.75
CA LYS A 321 5.04 -7.69 -6.84
C LYS A 321 4.56 -6.90 -8.02
N ILE A 322 4.35 -5.60 -7.81
CA ILE A 322 3.94 -4.65 -8.86
C ILE A 322 4.97 -3.53 -8.91
N THR A 323 5.68 -3.41 -10.02
CA THR A 323 6.75 -2.42 -10.21
C THR A 323 6.44 -1.53 -11.41
N ALA A 324 6.27 -0.23 -11.19
CA ALA A 324 6.18 0.75 -12.27
C ALA A 324 7.53 0.93 -12.96
N LYS A 325 7.55 1.04 -14.29
CA LYS A 325 8.74 1.31 -15.10
C LYS A 325 8.58 2.62 -15.87
N TYR A 326 9.65 3.39 -15.96
CA TYR A 326 9.65 4.73 -16.57
C TYR A 326 10.69 4.86 -17.69
N ASP A 327 10.32 5.53 -18.79
CA ASP A 327 11.27 5.95 -19.82
C ASP A 327 12.03 7.20 -19.36
N CYS A 328 13.13 6.98 -18.65
CA CYS A 328 14.01 8.06 -18.21
C CYS A 328 14.79 8.73 -19.36
N GLY A 329 14.84 8.10 -20.54
CA GLY A 329 15.52 8.64 -21.72
C GLY A 329 14.72 9.71 -22.45
N ARG A 330 13.39 9.60 -22.50
CA ARG A 330 12.52 10.57 -23.19
C ARG A 330 12.31 11.88 -22.44
N ARG A 331 12.23 11.85 -21.10
CA ARG A 331 11.93 13.06 -20.30
C ARG A 331 13.00 14.15 -20.40
N LEU A 332 14.25 13.80 -20.66
CA LEU A 332 15.33 14.77 -20.85
C LEU A 332 15.19 15.57 -22.16
N ASN A 333 14.51 15.04 -23.18
CA ASN A 333 14.39 15.68 -24.49
C ASN A 333 13.15 16.58 -24.63
N ASP A 334 12.02 16.23 -24.02
CA ASP A 334 10.80 17.04 -24.10
C ASP A 334 10.93 18.39 -23.36
N HIS A 335 11.74 18.46 -22.31
CA HIS A 335 12.07 19.73 -21.65
C HIS A 335 13.01 20.64 -22.46
N ALA A 336 13.84 20.08 -23.34
CA ALA A 336 14.74 20.87 -24.17
C ALA A 336 14.01 21.61 -25.32
N ILE A 337 12.90 21.05 -25.82
CA ILE A 337 12.16 21.62 -26.97
C ILE A 337 11.19 22.72 -26.53
N ALA A 338 10.62 22.65 -25.32
CA ALA A 338 9.67 23.65 -24.83
C ALA A 338 10.29 25.03 -24.55
N THR A 339 11.62 25.12 -24.42
CA THR A 339 12.32 26.37 -24.05
C THR A 339 12.65 27.26 -25.28
N ALA A 340 12.52 26.75 -26.50
CA ALA A 340 12.95 27.47 -27.71
C ALA A 340 11.85 28.32 -28.40
N GLY A 341 10.63 28.40 -27.87
CA GLY A 341 9.55 29.05 -28.62
C GLY A 341 8.39 29.57 -27.79
N ARG A 342 8.57 30.70 -27.08
CA ARG A 342 7.44 31.57 -26.72
C ARG A 342 7.86 33.03 -26.55
N GLY A 343 7.63 33.79 -27.62
CA GLY A 343 7.64 35.25 -27.61
C GLY A 343 6.50 35.80 -26.76
N LEU A 344 6.84 36.81 -25.97
CA LEU A 344 5.98 37.59 -25.09
C LEU A 344 4.79 38.19 -25.84
N ASN A 345 3.57 37.96 -25.36
CA ASN A 345 2.43 38.83 -25.63
C ASN A 345 1.52 38.89 -24.40
N ASN A 346 1.36 40.11 -23.89
CA ASN A 346 0.51 40.49 -22.76
C ASN A 346 -0.96 40.12 -23.01
N VAL A 347 -1.60 39.50 -22.01
CA VAL A 347 -3.05 39.31 -21.94
C VAL A 347 -3.57 40.03 -20.69
N PRO A 348 -4.70 40.77 -20.75
CA PRO A 348 -5.22 41.52 -19.62
C PRO A 348 -5.99 40.62 -18.63
N ASN A 349 -5.86 40.94 -17.35
CA ASN A 349 -6.62 40.38 -16.23
C ASN A 349 -8.13 40.49 -16.45
N LYS A 350 -8.85 39.37 -16.25
CA LYS A 350 -10.30 39.32 -16.15
C LYS A 350 -10.68 38.63 -14.83
N SER A 351 -11.67 39.21 -14.18
CA SER A 351 -12.13 38.98 -12.80
C SER A 351 -12.53 37.55 -12.47
N GLU A 352 -12.16 37.15 -11.25
CA GLU A 352 -12.61 35.98 -10.50
C GLU A 352 -14.12 36.01 -10.24
N GLY A 353 -14.77 34.85 -10.36
CA GLY A 353 -16.18 34.68 -10.02
C GLY A 353 -16.89 33.65 -10.88
N GLU A 354 -16.33 32.44 -11.01
CA GLU A 354 -17.02 31.22 -11.46
C GLU A 354 -16.09 30.05 -11.13
N GLU A 355 -16.34 29.39 -10.00
CA GLU A 355 -15.69 28.12 -9.66
C GLU A 355 -16.09 27.11 -10.74
N SER A 356 -15.14 26.63 -11.53
CA SER A 356 -15.48 25.80 -12.70
C SER A 356 -15.99 24.44 -12.23
N ASP A 357 -17.06 23.91 -12.85
CA ASP A 357 -17.64 22.57 -12.61
C ASP A 357 -16.61 21.43 -12.46
N CYS A 358 -15.43 21.58 -13.05
CA CYS A 358 -14.33 20.62 -12.92
C CYS A 358 -13.72 20.54 -11.52
N MET A 359 -13.65 21.65 -10.77
CA MET A 359 -13.12 21.65 -9.40
C MET A 359 -14.05 20.87 -8.45
N GLU A 360 -15.35 20.98 -8.65
CA GLU A 360 -16.36 20.24 -7.89
C GLU A 360 -16.30 18.74 -8.20
N ALA A 361 -16.24 18.37 -9.50
CA ALA A 361 -16.05 16.98 -9.90
C ALA A 361 -14.72 16.39 -9.41
N SER A 362 -13.66 17.20 -9.31
CA SER A 362 -12.39 16.76 -8.75
C SER A 362 -12.47 16.50 -7.24
N ARG A 363 -13.30 17.23 -6.48
CA ARG A 363 -13.48 17.00 -5.04
C ARG A 363 -14.24 15.72 -4.76
N MET A 364 -15.26 15.41 -5.57
CA MET A 364 -16.02 14.15 -5.43
C MET A 364 -15.15 12.90 -5.68
N ASN A 365 -14.13 13.01 -6.54
CA ASN A 365 -13.19 11.91 -6.83
C ASN A 365 -11.91 11.95 -5.97
N ALA A 366 -11.84 12.88 -5.00
CA ALA A 366 -10.67 13.05 -4.15
C ALA A 366 -10.65 12.07 -2.97
N VAL A 367 -11.78 11.48 -2.61
CA VAL A 367 -11.90 10.55 -1.49
C VAL A 367 -11.86 9.12 -2.02
N SER A 368 -10.96 8.31 -1.48
CA SER A 368 -10.94 6.86 -1.69
C SER A 368 -10.98 6.17 -0.34
N GLU A 369 -12.06 5.44 -0.06
CA GLU A 369 -12.12 4.57 1.12
C GLU A 369 -11.15 3.39 0.91
N VAL A 370 -10.28 3.17 1.88
CA VAL A 370 -9.43 1.99 1.92
C VAL A 370 -10.22 0.95 2.71
N PRO A 371 -10.63 -0.18 2.11
CA PRO A 371 -11.35 -1.22 2.82
C PRO A 371 -10.55 -1.66 4.04
N MET A 372 -11.06 -1.37 5.24
CA MET A 372 -10.54 -1.91 6.49
C MET A 372 -11.41 -3.10 6.89
N GLU A 373 -10.82 -4.10 7.54
CA GLU A 373 -11.56 -5.31 7.89
C GLU A 373 -12.72 -5.05 8.87
N LYS A 374 -13.85 -5.72 8.58
CA LYS A 374 -14.91 -6.15 9.51
C LYS A 374 -15.56 -5.10 10.40
N CYS A 375 -15.69 -3.87 9.93
CA CYS A 375 -16.72 -2.96 10.46
C CYS A 375 -18.01 -3.15 9.67
N VAL A 376 -19.08 -3.61 10.33
CA VAL A 376 -20.44 -3.56 9.78
C VAL A 376 -21.08 -2.25 10.24
N ALA A 377 -21.19 -1.28 9.33
CA ALA A 377 -21.86 0.00 9.56
C ALA A 377 -23.19 0.09 8.78
N ALA A 378 -24.25 0.56 9.44
CA ALA A 378 -25.61 0.50 8.92
C ALA A 378 -25.98 1.53 7.82
N ALA A 379 -25.04 2.35 7.33
CA ALA A 379 -25.34 3.40 6.34
C ALA A 379 -24.22 3.54 5.27
N GLU A 380 -24.65 3.68 4.01
CA GLU A 380 -23.80 3.82 2.80
C GLU A 380 -23.34 5.27 2.52
N ALA A 381 -23.40 6.18 3.50
CA ALA A 381 -23.02 7.57 3.27
C ALA A 381 -21.61 7.86 3.80
N ASP A 382 -20.75 8.34 2.91
CA ASP A 382 -19.35 8.66 3.23
C ASP A 382 -19.27 9.77 4.29
N PRO A 383 -18.57 9.54 5.41
CA PRO A 383 -18.44 10.52 6.49
C PRO A 383 -17.46 11.64 6.14
N ILE A 384 -16.68 11.55 5.06
CA ILE A 384 -15.70 12.57 4.66
C ILE A 384 -16.19 13.38 3.46
N THR A 385 -15.99 14.70 3.48
CA THR A 385 -16.17 15.56 2.31
C THR A 385 -14.98 16.51 2.18
N VAL A 386 -14.36 16.57 1.00
CA VAL A 386 -13.23 17.49 0.74
C VAL A 386 -13.76 18.89 0.41
N ILE A 387 -13.36 19.88 1.21
CA ILE A 387 -13.68 21.31 1.02
C ILE A 387 -12.70 21.95 0.02
N SER A 388 -11.40 21.76 0.23
CA SER A 388 -10.36 22.39 -0.59
C SER A 388 -9.10 21.55 -0.61
N GLN A 389 -8.33 21.69 -1.69
CA GLN A 389 -7.08 20.95 -1.89
C GLN A 389 -6.18 21.74 -2.84
N ASP A 390 -4.89 21.82 -2.54
CA ASP A 390 -3.92 22.65 -3.27
C ASP A 390 -2.67 21.91 -3.73
N GLY A 391 -2.57 20.62 -3.43
CA GLY A 391 -1.44 19.75 -3.72
C GLY A 391 -0.59 19.45 -2.48
N ASP A 392 -0.47 20.41 -1.56
CA ASP A 392 0.34 20.30 -0.35
C ASP A 392 -0.52 19.95 0.88
N SER A 393 -1.80 20.31 0.84
CA SER A 393 -2.78 20.01 1.87
C SER A 393 -4.15 19.70 1.30
N VAL A 394 -4.97 19.06 2.12
CA VAL A 394 -6.40 18.87 1.87
C VAL A 394 -7.18 19.27 3.12
N THR A 395 -8.17 20.13 2.94
CA THR A 395 -9.14 20.48 3.96
C THR A 395 -10.41 19.69 3.73
N PHE A 396 -10.87 18.98 4.74
CA PHE A 396 -12.01 18.09 4.68
C PHE A 396 -12.85 18.16 5.95
N THR A 397 -14.15 17.89 5.82
CA THR A 397 -15.06 17.74 6.95
C THR A 397 -15.26 16.27 7.27
N VAL A 398 -15.43 15.98 8.55
CA VAL A 398 -15.95 14.69 9.01
C VAL A 398 -17.39 14.88 9.51
N SER A 399 -18.29 14.02 9.07
CA SER A 399 -19.71 14.03 9.39
C SER A 399 -20.13 12.72 10.06
N GLN A 400 -21.04 12.80 11.01
CA GLN A 400 -21.72 11.62 11.54
C GLN A 400 -22.99 11.41 10.72
N LEU A 401 -23.04 10.31 9.97
CA LEU A 401 -24.19 9.99 9.12
C LEU A 401 -24.85 8.64 9.51
N TRP A 402 -24.16 7.80 10.28
CA TRP A 402 -24.57 6.41 10.51
C TRP A 402 -25.82 6.21 11.39
N LYS A 403 -26.22 7.18 12.21
CA LYS A 403 -27.46 7.10 13.02
C LYS A 403 -28.66 7.73 12.29
N GLY A 404 -28.44 8.21 11.06
CA GLY A 404 -29.42 8.95 10.26
C GLY A 404 -29.70 10.35 10.81
N CYS A 405 -29.98 11.30 9.92
CA CYS A 405 -30.32 12.68 10.33
C CYS A 405 -31.82 12.86 10.64
N ASP A 406 -32.66 11.90 10.27
CA ASP A 406 -34.13 11.98 10.45
C ASP A 406 -34.60 11.61 11.86
N LYS A 407 -33.71 11.06 12.70
CA LYS A 407 -34.00 10.67 14.07
C LYS A 407 -32.97 11.31 15.01
N PRO A 408 -33.36 11.71 16.22
CA PRO A 408 -32.39 12.12 17.23
C PRO A 408 -31.56 10.91 17.66
N GLY A 409 -30.40 10.75 17.04
CA GLY A 409 -29.39 9.75 17.35
C GLY A 409 -28.02 10.38 17.37
N ALA A 410 -27.16 9.91 18.26
CA ALA A 410 -25.76 10.34 18.35
C ALA A 410 -24.87 9.13 18.57
N VAL A 411 -23.71 9.10 17.91
CA VAL A 411 -22.66 8.15 18.31
C VAL A 411 -22.01 8.65 19.59
N SER A 412 -21.50 7.73 20.38
CA SER A 412 -20.94 8.06 21.69
C SER A 412 -19.68 8.90 21.57
N TRP A 413 -18.81 8.59 20.62
CA TRP A 413 -17.72 9.47 20.21
C TRP A 413 -17.28 9.16 18.78
N LEU A 414 -16.62 10.14 18.18
CA LEU A 414 -15.90 10.05 16.92
C LEU A 414 -14.51 10.64 17.13
N ALA A 415 -13.47 10.00 16.60
CA ALA A 415 -12.10 10.50 16.61
C ALA A 415 -11.52 10.46 15.20
N THR A 416 -10.78 11.49 14.84
CA THR A 416 -10.14 11.64 13.52
C THR A 416 -8.64 11.76 13.73
N ASP A 417 -7.89 10.78 13.20
CA ASP A 417 -6.44 10.70 13.24
C ASP A 417 -5.86 11.05 11.87
N TYR A 418 -4.96 12.04 11.84
CA TYR A 418 -4.39 12.60 10.61
C TYR A 418 -3.08 13.34 10.90
N ILE A 419 -2.30 13.61 9.87
CA ILE A 419 -1.10 14.48 9.97
C ILE A 419 -1.51 15.91 9.61
N ASP A 420 -1.35 16.86 10.52
CA ASP A 420 -1.70 18.27 10.27
C ASP A 420 -0.71 18.99 9.35
N ASN A 421 -0.96 20.26 9.05
CA ASN A 421 -0.10 21.08 8.19
C ASN A 421 1.26 21.45 8.82
N GLN A 422 1.55 21.07 10.06
CA GLN A 422 2.87 21.13 10.66
C GLN A 422 3.64 19.81 10.56
N GLY A 423 3.02 18.74 10.03
CA GLY A 423 3.60 17.41 9.99
C GLY A 423 3.46 16.65 11.31
N GLU A 424 2.61 17.12 12.21
CA GLU A 424 2.38 16.49 13.51
C GLU A 424 1.17 15.57 13.45
N LEU A 425 1.28 14.41 14.11
CA LEU A 425 0.17 13.47 14.23
C LEU A 425 -0.87 14.04 15.21
N GLN A 426 -2.09 14.26 14.71
CA GLN A 426 -3.22 14.76 15.47
C GLN A 426 -4.31 13.70 15.57
N CYS A 427 -4.84 13.48 16.78
CA CYS A 427 -6.10 12.76 16.93
C CYS A 427 -7.15 13.60 17.67
N SER A 428 -8.11 14.13 16.92
CA SER A 428 -9.17 14.98 17.44
C SER A 428 -10.41 14.16 17.77
N LYS A 429 -10.84 14.16 19.04
CA LYS A 429 -12.00 13.38 19.51
C LYS A 429 -13.17 14.27 19.93
N SER A 430 -14.34 13.96 19.39
CA SER A 430 -15.64 14.56 19.71
C SER A 430 -16.55 13.55 20.40
N SER A 431 -17.30 13.98 21.42
CA SER A 431 -18.21 13.13 22.20
C SER A 431 -19.67 13.50 21.95
N ARG A 432 -20.57 12.51 22.05
CA ARG A 432 -22.03 12.67 21.81
C ARG A 432 -22.31 13.35 20.47
N VAL A 433 -21.71 12.80 19.42
CA VAL A 433 -21.73 13.38 18.09
C VAL A 433 -23.06 13.06 17.41
N GLY A 434 -23.92 14.07 17.26
CA GLY A 434 -25.18 13.97 16.51
C GLY A 434 -24.96 14.02 15.00
N CYS A 435 -26.04 13.84 14.24
CA CYS A 435 -25.95 13.81 12.78
C CYS A 435 -25.52 15.16 12.18
N GLY A 436 -24.72 15.09 11.11
CA GLY A 436 -24.20 16.25 10.36
C GLY A 436 -22.70 16.45 10.52
N GLU A 437 -22.23 17.62 10.09
CA GLU A 437 -20.82 18.01 10.19
C GLU A 437 -20.38 18.06 11.66
N VAL A 438 -19.29 17.35 11.94
CA VAL A 438 -18.69 17.26 13.27
C VAL A 438 -17.60 18.32 13.41
N ASP A 439 -16.66 18.31 12.48
CA ASP A 439 -15.52 19.22 12.47
C ASP A 439 -14.87 19.29 11.07
N THR A 440 -14.05 20.32 10.86
CA THR A 440 -13.25 20.54 9.66
C THR A 440 -11.77 20.43 10.01
N PHE A 441 -11.04 19.61 9.26
CA PHE A 441 -9.62 19.37 9.43
C PHE A 441 -8.84 19.75 8.17
N THR A 442 -7.56 20.10 8.35
CA THR A 442 -6.60 20.26 7.26
C THR A 442 -5.46 19.31 7.49
N ALA A 443 -5.31 18.33 6.60
CA ALA A 443 -4.23 17.37 6.63
C ALA A 443 -3.14 17.74 5.62
N GLN A 444 -1.88 17.54 6.03
CA GLN A 444 -0.74 17.64 5.13
C GLN A 444 -0.72 16.44 4.19
N CYS A 445 -0.33 16.72 2.96
CA CYS A 445 -0.20 15.73 1.92
C CYS A 445 1.24 15.28 1.78
N GLU A 446 1.41 13.97 1.70
CA GLU A 446 2.66 13.33 1.34
C GLU A 446 2.42 12.62 -0.01
N ASP A 447 3.24 12.94 -1.01
CA ASP A 447 3.15 12.36 -2.35
C ASP A 447 1.79 12.55 -3.04
N GLY A 448 1.17 13.70 -2.81
CA GLY A 448 -0.10 14.10 -3.43
C GLY A 448 -1.33 13.43 -2.85
N VAL A 449 -1.19 12.67 -1.76
CA VAL A 449 -2.27 12.07 -0.99
C VAL A 449 -2.08 12.33 0.51
N THR A 450 -3.11 12.12 1.31
CA THR A 450 -2.99 12.01 2.76
C THR A 450 -3.89 10.89 3.27
N VAL A 451 -3.53 10.30 4.41
CA VAL A 451 -4.29 9.23 5.04
C VAL A 451 -5.02 9.80 6.25
N VAL A 452 -6.32 9.52 6.32
CA VAL A 452 -7.18 9.94 7.43
C VAL A 452 -7.85 8.69 8.01
N ASP A 453 -7.65 8.47 9.29
CA ASP A 453 -8.29 7.40 10.03
C ASP A 453 -9.43 7.96 10.88
N ILE A 454 -10.62 7.37 10.75
CA ILE A 454 -11.79 7.71 11.55
C ILE A 454 -12.13 6.53 12.45
N TYR A 455 -12.18 6.80 13.74
CA TYR A 455 -12.64 5.86 14.75
C TYR A 455 -13.99 6.31 15.28
N ALA A 456 -14.97 5.42 15.29
CA ALA A 456 -16.29 5.73 15.79
C ALA A 456 -16.75 4.67 16.79
N TYR A 457 -17.48 5.10 17.82
CA TYR A 457 -18.01 4.22 18.86
C TYR A 457 -19.49 4.48 19.11
N ASP A 458 -20.28 3.41 19.09
CA ASP A 458 -21.69 3.43 19.41
C ASP A 458 -21.94 2.60 20.66
N ARG A 459 -22.13 3.24 21.82
CA ARG A 459 -22.43 2.56 23.08
C ARG A 459 -23.63 1.63 22.98
N ASP A 460 -24.63 2.00 22.17
CA ASP A 460 -25.86 1.20 22.04
C ASP A 460 -25.59 -0.06 21.20
N GLY A 461 -24.59 -0.02 20.30
CA GLY A 461 -24.20 -1.14 19.44
C GLY A 461 -25.21 -1.42 18.32
N GLU A 462 -26.02 -0.43 17.97
CA GLU A 462 -27.03 -0.55 16.92
C GLU A 462 -26.43 -0.33 15.53
N VAL A 463 -25.34 0.46 15.47
CA VAL A 463 -24.81 0.96 14.20
C VAL A 463 -23.42 0.42 13.89
N PHE A 464 -22.60 0.17 14.91
CA PHE A 464 -21.26 -0.38 14.73
C PHE A 464 -21.19 -1.76 15.38
N GLN A 465 -20.82 -2.74 14.57
CA GLN A 465 -20.49 -4.08 15.01
C GLN A 465 -19.16 -4.45 14.35
N SER A 466 -18.13 -4.63 15.18
CA SER A 466 -16.88 -5.20 14.70
C SER A 466 -16.92 -6.71 14.91
N GLU A 467 -16.66 -7.47 13.83
CA GLU A 467 -16.49 -8.93 13.96
C GLU A 467 -15.13 -9.29 14.56
N ASP A 468 -14.19 -8.34 14.57
CA ASP A 468 -12.89 -8.48 15.21
C ASP A 468 -12.94 -8.03 16.66
N GLU A 469 -12.33 -8.82 17.55
CA GLU A 469 -12.25 -8.46 18.97
C GLU A 469 -11.24 -7.34 19.26
N LYS A 470 -10.61 -6.77 18.22
CA LYS A 470 -9.45 -5.88 18.35
C LYS A 470 -9.47 -4.72 17.35
N VAL A 471 -10.46 -3.83 17.44
CA VAL A 471 -10.32 -2.49 16.85
C VAL A 471 -9.23 -1.74 17.63
N PHE A 472 -8.08 -1.52 16.99
CA PHE A 472 -6.99 -0.74 17.59
C PHE A 472 -7.24 0.76 17.38
N VAL A 473 -7.41 1.48 18.49
CA VAL A 473 -7.55 2.95 18.47
C VAL A 473 -6.30 3.54 19.12
N PRO A 474 -5.57 4.45 18.47
CA PRO A 474 -4.37 5.06 19.02
C PRO A 474 -4.61 5.68 20.40
N LEU A 475 -3.64 5.54 21.31
CA LEU A 475 -3.70 6.13 22.65
C LEU A 475 -3.91 7.66 22.61
N ALA A 476 -3.38 8.32 21.58
CA ALA A 476 -3.57 9.76 21.35
C ALA A 476 -5.06 10.15 21.25
N CYS A 477 -5.89 9.26 20.70
CA CYS A 477 -7.33 9.47 20.59
C CYS A 477 -8.09 9.29 21.92
N SER A 478 -7.42 8.83 22.99
CA SER A 478 -8.02 8.62 24.31
C SER A 478 -9.32 7.80 24.26
N SER A 479 -9.28 6.64 23.61
CA SER A 479 -10.46 5.80 23.38
C SER A 479 -10.99 5.18 24.68
N THR A 480 -12.32 5.02 24.75
CA THR A 480 -13.01 4.35 25.86
C THR A 480 -14.26 3.66 25.32
N GLY A 481 -14.58 2.47 25.84
CA GLY A 481 -15.79 1.74 25.45
C GLY A 481 -15.53 0.28 25.11
N ASP A 482 -16.58 -0.38 24.65
CA ASP A 482 -16.52 -1.77 24.16
C ASP A 482 -15.98 -1.79 22.73
N VAL A 483 -14.83 -2.44 22.52
CA VAL A 483 -14.16 -2.56 21.21
C VAL A 483 -15.04 -3.22 20.16
N LYS A 484 -15.99 -4.09 20.56
CA LYS A 484 -16.93 -4.75 19.64
C LYS A 484 -17.96 -3.80 19.04
N LYS A 485 -18.09 -2.60 19.62
CA LYS A 485 -18.99 -1.53 19.15
C LYS A 485 -18.22 -0.33 18.59
N MET A 486 -16.94 -0.54 18.30
CA MET A 486 -16.10 0.43 17.62
C MET A 486 -15.96 0.05 16.15
N CYS A 487 -15.72 1.05 15.32
CA CYS A 487 -15.36 0.87 13.93
C CYS A 487 -14.17 1.76 13.60
N HIS A 488 -13.33 1.27 12.70
CA HIS A 488 -12.22 1.99 12.13
C HIS A 488 -12.44 2.07 10.62
N PHE A 489 -12.47 3.29 10.12
CA PHE A 489 -12.55 3.62 8.71
C PHE A 489 -11.26 4.31 8.30
N ARG A 490 -10.72 3.95 7.13
CA ARG A 490 -9.51 4.58 6.59
C ARG A 490 -9.82 5.20 5.24
N TYR A 491 -9.39 6.44 5.06
CA TYR A 491 -9.56 7.18 3.83
C TYR A 491 -8.22 7.66 3.30
N MET A 492 -8.04 7.55 1.99
CA MET A 492 -6.98 8.22 1.25
C MET A 492 -7.59 9.41 0.51
N LEU A 493 -7.09 10.61 0.80
CA LEU A 493 -7.55 11.85 0.19
C LEU A 493 -6.51 12.35 -0.81
N LYS A 494 -6.90 12.58 -2.06
CA LYS A 494 -6.04 13.17 -3.10
C LYS A 494 -5.96 14.68 -2.89
N CYS A 495 -4.75 15.21 -2.90
CA CYS A 495 -4.50 16.61 -2.55
C CYS A 495 -4.41 17.52 -3.77
N LYS A 496 -4.04 16.95 -4.91
CA LYS A 496 -4.04 17.66 -6.17
C LYS A 496 -5.35 17.41 -6.91
N PRO A 497 -6.04 18.47 -7.38
CA PRO A 497 -7.18 18.28 -8.24
C PRO A 497 -6.79 17.48 -9.49
N SER A 498 -7.59 16.47 -9.84
CA SER A 498 -7.42 15.74 -11.10
C SER A 498 -7.46 16.76 -12.24
N HIS A 499 -6.46 16.69 -13.13
CA HIS A 499 -6.13 17.76 -14.07
C HIS A 499 -7.36 18.29 -14.81
N CYS A 500 -7.85 19.46 -14.39
CA CYS A 500 -8.85 20.19 -15.16
C CYS A 500 -8.18 20.65 -16.45
N PRO A 501 -8.63 20.16 -17.63
CA PRO A 501 -8.09 20.64 -18.89
C PRO A 501 -8.35 22.14 -18.94
N GLN A 502 -7.27 22.92 -18.93
CA GLN A 502 -7.32 24.37 -19.06
C GLN A 502 -8.10 24.66 -20.34
N VAL A 503 -9.35 25.13 -20.20
CA VAL A 503 -10.19 25.49 -21.34
C VAL A 503 -9.43 26.60 -22.06
N LYS A 504 -8.78 26.26 -23.17
CA LYS A 504 -8.13 27.25 -24.03
C LYS A 504 -9.21 28.20 -24.47
N SER A 505 -9.23 29.40 -23.88
CA SER A 505 -10.19 30.43 -24.29
C SER A 505 -10.02 30.64 -25.79
N THR A 506 -11.00 30.18 -26.56
CA THR A 506 -11.03 30.41 -27.99
C THR A 506 -11.36 31.89 -28.12
N LYS A 507 -10.35 32.71 -28.42
CA LYS A 507 -10.56 34.12 -28.75
C LYS A 507 -11.59 34.15 -29.88
N ARG A 508 -12.83 34.53 -29.56
CA ARG A 508 -13.86 34.87 -30.54
C ARG A 508 -13.28 36.00 -31.38
N ALA A 509 -12.92 35.70 -32.62
CA ALA A 509 -12.51 36.71 -33.58
C ALA A 509 -13.71 37.63 -33.82
N THR A 510 -13.65 38.84 -33.28
CA THR A 510 -14.62 39.90 -33.58
C THR A 510 -14.46 40.25 -35.06
N VAL A 511 -15.38 39.76 -35.89
CA VAL A 511 -15.46 40.12 -37.31
C VAL A 511 -15.89 41.57 -37.43
N SER A 512 -14.92 42.45 -37.64
CA SER A 512 -15.12 43.83 -38.05
C SER A 512 -15.67 43.86 -39.48
N THR A 513 -16.97 44.12 -39.63
CA THR A 513 -17.61 44.39 -40.92
C THR A 513 -17.46 45.86 -41.28
N GLY A 514 -16.31 46.22 -41.87
CA GLY A 514 -16.13 47.50 -42.53
C GLY A 514 -16.82 47.54 -43.89
N ARG A 515 -18.09 47.98 -43.95
CA ARG A 515 -18.78 48.26 -45.22
C ARG A 515 -18.45 49.68 -45.69
N LYS A 516 -17.52 49.80 -46.65
CA LYS A 516 -17.34 50.98 -47.51
C LYS A 516 -18.53 51.07 -48.47
N LEU A 517 -19.25 52.19 -48.45
CA LEU A 517 -20.14 52.62 -49.55
C LEU A 517 -19.46 53.79 -50.28
N ARG A 518 -19.15 53.56 -51.56
CA ARG A 518 -18.99 54.58 -52.61
C ARG A 518 -19.92 54.13 -53.75
N GLY A 519 -20.72 55.06 -54.25
CA GLY A 519 -21.73 54.85 -55.29
C GLY A 519 -22.98 55.61 -54.93
#